data_AF-D1FQ98-F1
#
_entry.id   AF-D1FQ98-F1
#
_cell.length_a   1.000
_cell.length_b   1.000
_cell.length_c   1.000
_cell.angle_alpha   90.00
_cell.angle_beta   90.00
_cell.angle_gamma   90.00
#
_symmetry.space_group_name_H-M   'P 1'
#
loop_
_entity.id
_entity.type
_entity.pdbx_description
1 polymer ?
#
loop_
_entity_poly.entity_id
_entity_poly.type
_entity_poly.pdbx_seq_one_letter_code
_entity_poly.pdbx_strand_id
1 'polypeptide(L)'
;AAEAVVTCIRQNPGGVSMNFSLIDTPSAAGKCYAKCLLQAIKVIRVVDSEVDSVHWTWFEGLIDDPTAKAGLRGCKQFIVEDLDDFCASALAVYKCMNSRYPGTFRDAHLKYFKTDKGSFKDALLPLVVGQNLPFYEKNNEG
;
A
#
# COMPACT_ATOMS: atom_id res chain seq x y z
N ALA A 1 11.10 -4.82 4.97
CA ALA A 1 9.83 -4.05 4.83
C ALA A 1 10.08 -2.56 4.57
N ALA A 2 10.83 -1.87 5.43
CA ALA A 2 11.04 -0.42 5.35
C ALA A 2 11.70 0.00 4.03
N GLU A 3 12.77 -0.67 3.60
CA GLU A 3 13.47 -0.39 2.33
C GLU A 3 12.55 -0.37 1.11
N ALA A 4 11.58 -1.29 1.03
CA ALA A 4 10.60 -1.30 -0.04
C ALA A 4 9.71 -0.05 -0.02
N VAL A 5 9.29 0.39 1.17
CA VAL A 5 8.56 1.66 1.34
C VAL A 5 9.44 2.85 0.96
N VAL A 6 10.70 2.88 1.39
CA VAL A 6 11.67 3.94 1.01
C VAL A 6 11.85 4.00 -0.50
N THR A 7 11.94 2.85 -1.16
CA THR A 7 12.05 2.76 -2.62
C THR A 7 10.83 3.37 -3.29
N CYS A 8 9.63 3.01 -2.84
CA CYS A 8 8.39 3.58 -3.36
C CYS A 8 8.29 5.09 -3.11
N ILE A 9 8.73 5.58 -1.96
CA ILE A 9 8.83 7.00 -1.63
C ILE A 9 9.76 7.73 -2.62
N ARG A 10 10.98 7.21 -2.82
CA ARG A 10 11.98 7.83 -3.71
C ARG A 10 11.52 7.88 -5.16
N GLN A 11 10.84 6.84 -5.63
CA GLN A 11 10.29 6.77 -6.98
C GLN A 11 9.03 7.64 -7.14
N ASN A 12 8.33 7.92 -6.05
CA ASN A 12 7.05 8.63 -6.06
C ASN A 12 6.98 9.68 -4.93
N PRO A 13 7.82 10.72 -4.97
CA PRO A 13 7.96 11.68 -3.87
C PRO A 13 6.67 12.45 -3.54
N GLY A 14 5.74 12.58 -4.50
CA GLY A 14 4.42 13.16 -4.28
C GLY A 14 3.40 12.23 -3.60
N GLY A 15 3.74 10.97 -3.32
CA GLY A 15 2.87 10.01 -2.63
C GLY A 15 3.05 9.99 -1.11
N VAL A 16 4.15 10.54 -0.60
CA VAL A 16 4.53 10.48 0.82
C VAL A 16 3.72 11.44 1.71
N SER A 17 3.18 12.50 1.13
CA SER A 17 2.28 13.46 1.77
C SER A 17 0.85 12.94 1.91
N MET A 18 0.56 11.74 1.40
CA MET A 18 -0.79 11.24 1.26
C MET A 18 -1.12 10.19 2.33
N ASN A 19 -1.91 10.60 3.32
CA ASN A 19 -2.77 9.63 3.99
C ASN A 19 -3.88 9.28 3.00
N PHE A 20 -3.69 8.21 2.24
CA PHE A 20 -4.52 7.88 1.07
C PHE A 20 -6.01 7.67 1.37
N SER A 21 -6.39 7.47 2.64
CA SER A 21 -7.79 7.46 3.06
C SER A 21 -8.44 8.85 3.09
N LEU A 22 -7.66 9.95 2.95
CA LEU A 22 -8.11 11.32 3.16
C LEU A 22 -7.93 12.24 1.93
N ILE A 23 -7.47 11.74 0.78
CA ILE A 23 -7.22 12.58 -0.41
C ILE A 23 -8.16 12.21 -1.55
N ASP A 24 -9.05 13.14 -1.88
CA ASP A 24 -10.03 13.00 -2.96
C ASP A 24 -9.35 13.00 -4.34
N THR A 25 -8.39 13.91 -4.55
CA THR A 25 -7.70 14.12 -5.84
C THR A 25 -6.19 13.88 -5.73
N PRO A 26 -5.74 12.63 -5.78
CA PRO A 26 -4.34 12.24 -5.65
C PRO A 26 -3.52 12.65 -6.89
N SER A 27 -2.29 13.13 -6.67
CA SER A 27 -1.33 13.41 -7.75
C SER A 27 -0.95 12.13 -8.52
N ALA A 28 -0.40 12.26 -9.73
CA ALA A 28 0.09 11.11 -10.50
C ALA A 28 1.13 10.29 -9.71
N ALA A 29 2.07 10.97 -9.04
CA ALA A 29 3.03 10.32 -8.14
C ALA A 29 2.34 9.61 -6.98
N GLY A 30 1.29 10.21 -6.40
CA GLY A 30 0.49 9.57 -5.37
C GLY A 30 -0.17 8.27 -5.85
N LYS A 31 -0.78 8.27 -7.04
CA LYS A 31 -1.35 7.06 -7.64
C LYS A 31 -0.29 5.97 -7.82
N CYS A 32 0.88 6.32 -8.35
CA CYS A 32 1.93 5.35 -8.63
C CYS A 32 2.68 4.86 -7.38
N TYR A 33 2.64 5.61 -6.28
CA TYR A 33 3.08 5.12 -4.98
C TYR A 33 2.27 3.90 -4.50
N ALA A 34 0.94 3.93 -4.64
CA ALA A 34 0.09 2.79 -4.29
C ALA A 34 0.40 1.56 -5.16
N LYS A 35 0.64 1.77 -6.46
CA LYS A 35 1.13 0.73 -7.39
C LYS A 35 2.44 0.12 -6.87
N CYS A 36 3.43 0.95 -6.53
CA CYS A 36 4.72 0.46 -6.03
C CYS A 36 4.58 -0.37 -4.75
N LEU A 37 3.73 0.06 -3.80
CA LEU A 37 3.50 -0.70 -2.57
C LEU A 37 2.89 -2.09 -2.84
N LEU A 38 1.92 -2.18 -3.75
CA LEU A 38 1.30 -3.44 -4.14
C LEU A 38 2.30 -4.36 -4.87
N GLN A 39 3.19 -3.80 -5.70
CA GLN A 39 4.28 -4.55 -6.35
C GLN A 39 5.32 -5.06 -5.36
N ALA A 40 5.67 -4.26 -4.35
CA ALA A 40 6.68 -4.62 -3.36
C ALA A 40 6.36 -5.92 -2.62
N ILE A 41 5.07 -6.18 -2.42
CA ILE A 41 4.57 -7.41 -1.83
C ILE A 41 3.89 -8.31 -2.86
N LYS A 42 4.19 -8.19 -4.16
CA LYS A 42 3.70 -9.12 -5.21
C LYS A 42 2.17 -9.29 -5.30
N VAL A 43 1.37 -8.34 -4.82
CA VAL A 43 -0.08 -8.34 -5.07
C VAL A 43 -0.36 -8.16 -6.57
N ILE A 44 0.49 -7.37 -7.22
CA ILE A 44 0.49 -7.15 -8.67
C ILE A 44 1.90 -7.37 -9.22
N ARG A 45 1.96 -7.88 -10.46
CA ARG A 45 3.18 -7.96 -11.25
C ARG A 45 3.04 -7.01 -12.44
N VAL A 46 4.13 -6.29 -12.73
CA VAL A 46 4.18 -5.32 -13.83
C VAL A 46 5.40 -5.65 -14.67
N VAL A 47 5.23 -5.70 -15.98
CA VAL A 47 6.27 -5.94 -17.00
C VAL A 47 6.11 -4.86 -18.05
N ASP A 48 7.21 -4.21 -18.44
CA ASP A 48 7.21 -3.15 -19.47
C ASP A 48 6.18 -2.03 -19.23
N SER A 49 5.99 -1.66 -17.95
CA SER A 49 5.01 -0.68 -17.46
C SER A 49 3.54 -1.13 -17.46
N GLU A 50 3.24 -2.30 -18.03
CA GLU A 50 1.92 -2.93 -18.08
C GLU A 50 1.73 -3.96 -16.96
N VAL A 51 0.47 -4.24 -16.62
CA VAL A 51 0.14 -5.28 -15.64
C VAL A 51 0.26 -6.63 -16.30
N ASP A 52 1.14 -7.46 -15.77
CA ASP A 52 1.28 -8.84 -16.23
C ASP A 52 0.29 -9.75 -15.48
N SER A 53 0.16 -9.58 -14.17
CA SER A 53 -0.72 -10.44 -13.36
C SER A 53 -1.11 -9.85 -12.01
N VAL A 54 -2.20 -10.37 -11.48
CA VAL A 54 -2.77 -10.00 -10.17
C VAL A 54 -2.84 -11.23 -9.27
N HIS A 55 -2.16 -11.18 -8.13
CA HIS A 55 -2.04 -12.31 -7.21
C HIS A 55 -2.86 -12.09 -5.93
N TRP A 56 -4.17 -11.88 -6.09
CA TRP A 56 -5.06 -11.56 -4.96
C TRP A 56 -5.14 -12.68 -3.92
N THR A 57 -5.27 -13.94 -4.35
CA THR A 57 -5.31 -15.10 -3.43
C THR A 57 -4.05 -15.21 -2.58
N TRP A 58 -2.90 -14.86 -3.15
CA TRP A 58 -1.64 -14.82 -2.41
C TRP A 58 -1.66 -13.72 -1.36
N PHE A 59 -2.20 -12.53 -1.69
CA PHE A 59 -2.35 -11.43 -0.75
C PHE A 59 -3.28 -11.81 0.42
N GLU A 60 -4.38 -12.52 0.15
CA GLU A 60 -5.24 -13.07 1.20
C GLU A 60 -4.51 -14.01 2.16
N GLY A 61 -3.44 -14.69 1.70
CA GLY A 61 -2.56 -15.51 2.54
C GLY A 61 -1.72 -14.69 3.53
N LEU A 62 -1.50 -13.41 3.25
CA LEU A 62 -0.80 -12.49 4.15
C LEU A 62 -1.70 -11.89 5.24
N ILE A 63 -3.02 -12.00 5.10
CA ILE A 63 -3.97 -11.42 6.05
C ILE A 63 -4.28 -12.47 7.12
N ASP A 64 -3.96 -12.16 8.38
CA ASP A 64 -4.25 -13.05 9.51
C ASP A 64 -5.68 -12.86 10.05
N ASP A 65 -6.20 -11.63 10.03
CA ASP A 65 -7.58 -11.35 10.46
C ASP A 65 -8.60 -11.93 9.45
N PRO A 66 -9.41 -12.93 9.84
CA PRO A 66 -10.40 -13.54 8.95
C PRO A 66 -11.51 -12.56 8.55
N THR A 67 -11.84 -11.58 9.39
CA THR A 67 -12.84 -10.55 9.11
C THR A 67 -12.32 -9.59 8.04
N ALA A 68 -11.09 -9.09 8.21
CA ALA A 68 -10.44 -8.27 7.19
C ALA A 68 -10.31 -9.04 5.87
N LYS A 69 -9.88 -10.30 5.91
CA LYS A 69 -9.75 -11.15 4.71
C LYS A 69 -11.07 -11.26 3.95
N ALA A 70 -12.17 -11.54 4.63
CA ALA A 70 -13.49 -11.61 4.01
C ALA A 70 -13.95 -10.24 3.47
N GLY A 71 -13.78 -9.18 4.26
CA GLY A 71 -14.22 -7.82 3.92
C GLY A 71 -13.43 -7.17 2.77
N LEU A 72 -12.21 -7.64 2.50
CA LEU A 72 -11.35 -7.15 1.42
C LEU A 72 -11.54 -7.87 0.09
N ARG A 73 -12.23 -9.02 0.03
CA ARG A 73 -12.48 -9.77 -1.23
C ARG A 73 -13.08 -8.91 -2.34
N GLY A 74 -13.93 -7.95 -1.99
CA GLY A 74 -14.53 -7.01 -2.94
C GLY A 74 -13.56 -5.96 -3.48
N CYS A 75 -12.44 -5.68 -2.81
CA CYS A 75 -11.48 -4.68 -3.27
C CYS A 75 -10.73 -5.10 -4.54
N LYS A 76 -10.63 -6.42 -4.81
CA LYS A 76 -9.97 -6.92 -6.03
C LYS A 76 -10.65 -6.47 -7.32
N GLN A 77 -11.95 -6.14 -7.26
CA GLN A 77 -12.73 -5.73 -8.44
C GLN A 77 -12.22 -4.41 -9.05
N PHE A 78 -11.49 -3.61 -8.26
CA PHE A 78 -10.89 -2.35 -8.73
C PHE A 78 -9.58 -2.56 -9.47
N ILE A 79 -9.08 -3.79 -9.55
CA ILE A 79 -7.95 -4.14 -10.39
C ILE A 79 -8.47 -4.33 -11.80
N VAL A 80 -8.51 -3.24 -12.54
CA VAL A 80 -8.92 -3.24 -13.95
C VAL A 80 -7.68 -3.52 -14.79
N GLU A 81 -7.71 -4.58 -15.59
CA GLU A 81 -6.62 -4.98 -16.51
C GLU A 81 -6.50 -4.02 -17.72
N ASP A 82 -7.48 -3.14 -17.91
CA ASP A 82 -7.65 -2.37 -19.14
C ASP A 82 -7.92 -0.88 -18.82
N LEU A 83 -6.89 -0.09 -18.51
CA LEU A 83 -7.01 1.38 -18.35
C LEU A 83 -5.69 2.12 -18.63
N ASP A 84 -5.82 3.26 -19.32
CA ASP A 84 -4.79 4.29 -19.61
C ASP A 84 -4.02 4.81 -18.37
N ASP A 85 -4.50 4.52 -17.14
CA ASP A 85 -3.84 4.89 -15.88
C ASP A 85 -3.96 3.77 -14.84
N PHE A 86 -3.14 2.73 -14.97
CA PHE A 86 -3.08 1.63 -14.02
C PHE A 86 -2.71 2.06 -12.59
N CYS A 87 -1.96 3.17 -12.43
CA CYS A 87 -1.70 3.73 -11.10
C CYS A 87 -3.00 4.15 -10.40
N ALA A 88 -4.02 4.61 -11.14
CA ALA A 88 -5.34 4.92 -10.58
C ALA A 88 -6.08 3.67 -10.08
N SER A 89 -6.05 2.56 -10.83
CA SER A 89 -6.65 1.27 -10.42
C SER A 89 -5.99 0.73 -9.15
N ALA A 90 -4.65 0.71 -9.12
CA ALA A 90 -3.87 0.32 -7.94
C ALA A 90 -4.23 1.17 -6.71
N LEU A 91 -4.44 2.46 -6.91
CA LEU A 91 -4.87 3.35 -5.85
C LEU A 91 -6.31 3.06 -5.37
N ALA A 92 -7.24 2.74 -6.26
CA ALA A 92 -8.61 2.39 -5.86
C ALA A 92 -8.65 1.14 -4.96
N VAL A 93 -7.83 0.13 -5.29
CA VAL A 93 -7.65 -1.08 -4.47
C VAL A 93 -7.08 -0.71 -3.11
N TYR A 94 -6.00 0.07 -3.10
CA TYR A 94 -5.37 0.55 -1.88
C TYR A 94 -6.37 1.31 -0.98
N LYS A 95 -7.14 2.26 -1.55
CA LYS A 95 -8.17 3.02 -0.84
C LYS A 95 -9.28 2.13 -0.27
N CYS A 96 -9.72 1.13 -1.04
CA CYS A 96 -10.72 0.17 -0.56
C CYS A 96 -10.20 -0.62 0.65
N MET A 97 -8.93 -1.04 0.62
CA MET A 97 -8.32 -1.74 1.74
C MET A 97 -8.16 -0.86 2.96
N ASN A 98 -7.58 0.33 2.77
CA ASN A 98 -7.20 1.21 3.87
C ASN A 98 -8.40 1.88 4.55
N SER A 99 -9.50 2.12 3.82
CA SER A 99 -10.72 2.70 4.40
C SER A 99 -11.50 1.71 5.27
N ARG A 100 -11.41 0.41 4.99
CA ARG A 100 -12.10 -0.64 5.74
C ARG A 100 -11.26 -1.21 6.88
N TYR A 101 -9.99 -1.47 6.60
CA TYR A 101 -9.06 -2.12 7.53
C TYR A 101 -7.65 -1.50 7.40
N PRO A 102 -7.42 -0.28 7.96
CA PRO A 102 -6.20 0.48 7.76
C PRO A 102 -4.91 -0.25 8.24
N GLY A 103 -5.02 -1.12 9.24
CA GLY A 103 -3.89 -1.93 9.71
C GLY A 103 -3.53 -3.10 8.80
N THR A 104 -4.48 -3.63 8.03
CA THR A 104 -4.31 -4.91 7.33
C THR A 104 -3.24 -4.85 6.24
N PHE A 105 -3.18 -3.75 5.49
CA PHE A 105 -2.16 -3.62 4.44
C PHE A 105 -0.75 -3.49 5.03
N ARG A 106 -0.59 -2.75 6.14
CA ARG A 106 0.66 -2.70 6.91
C ARG A 106 1.08 -4.10 7.35
N ASP A 107 0.17 -4.82 7.99
CA ASP A 107 0.46 -6.10 8.62
C ASP A 107 0.81 -7.16 7.56
N ALA A 108 0.12 -7.14 6.42
CA ALA A 108 0.48 -7.95 5.25
C ALA A 108 1.90 -7.63 4.74
N HIS A 109 2.25 -6.35 4.64
CA HIS A 109 3.58 -5.89 4.23
C HIS A 109 4.68 -6.35 5.20
N LEU A 110 4.45 -6.18 6.50
CA LEU A 110 5.35 -6.67 7.55
C LEU A 110 5.55 -8.18 7.46
N LYS A 111 4.46 -8.93 7.33
CA LYS A 111 4.48 -10.40 7.23
C LYS A 111 5.26 -10.88 6.01
N TYR A 112 5.04 -10.27 4.85
CA TYR A 112 5.75 -10.62 3.62
C TYR A 112 7.28 -10.51 3.79
N PHE A 113 7.73 -9.41 4.40
CA PHE A 113 9.15 -9.16 4.63
C PHE A 113 9.68 -9.74 5.95
N LYS A 114 8.87 -10.51 6.68
CA LYS A 114 9.23 -11.08 8.00
C LYS A 114 9.81 -10.04 8.96
N THR A 115 9.26 -8.82 8.93
CA THR A 115 9.74 -7.69 9.74
C THR A 115 8.76 -7.42 10.87
N ASP A 116 9.24 -7.16 12.08
CA ASP A 116 8.38 -6.76 13.18
C ASP A 116 7.96 -5.26 13.08
N LYS A 117 6.85 -4.91 13.72
CA LYS A 117 6.28 -3.55 13.66
C LYS A 117 7.21 -2.49 14.26
N GLY A 118 7.98 -2.84 15.29
CA GLY A 118 8.91 -1.94 15.98
C GLY A 118 10.08 -1.57 15.08
N SER A 119 10.82 -2.56 14.59
CA SER A 119 11.94 -2.36 13.66
C SER A 119 11.52 -1.67 12.37
N PHE A 120 10.31 -1.95 11.87
CA PHE A 120 9.77 -1.24 10.71
C PHE A 120 9.49 0.24 11.01
N LYS A 121 8.94 0.56 12.18
CA LYS A 121 8.70 1.94 12.62
C LYS A 121 10.02 2.68 12.77
N ASP A 122 11.00 2.10 13.44
CA ASP A 122 12.31 2.72 13.68
C ASP A 122 13.07 2.98 12.38
N ALA A 123 12.98 2.05 11.41
CA ALA A 123 13.59 2.22 10.11
C ALA A 123 12.90 3.29 9.24
N LEU A 124 11.61 3.54 9.43
CA LEU A 124 10.90 4.61 8.74
C LEU A 124 11.03 5.97 9.44
N LEU A 125 11.26 6.00 10.75
CA LEU A 125 11.30 7.23 11.56
C LEU A 125 12.13 8.37 10.95
N PRO A 126 13.37 8.16 10.46
CA PRO A 126 14.19 9.22 9.86
C PRO A 126 13.63 9.80 8.56
N LEU A 127 12.73 9.07 7.91
CA LEU A 127 12.16 9.40 6.60
C LEU A 127 10.77 10.03 6.71
N VAL A 128 10.16 10.01 7.90
CA VAL A 128 8.77 10.43 8.15
C VAL A 128 8.64 11.61 9.09
N VAL A 129 9.76 12.19 9.56
CA VAL A 129 9.72 13.43 10.34
C VAL A 129 9.00 14.51 9.52
N GLY A 130 7.77 14.83 9.92
CA GLY A 130 6.90 15.80 9.25
C GLY A 130 6.00 15.27 8.12
N GLN A 131 5.94 13.96 7.86
CA GLN A 131 5.14 13.39 6.75
C GLN A 131 4.08 12.38 7.20
N ASN A 132 2.89 12.42 6.59
CA ASN A 132 1.79 11.50 6.86
C ASN A 132 1.93 10.23 6.00
N LEU A 133 2.72 9.26 6.47
CA LEU A 133 2.75 7.97 5.80
C LEU A 133 1.48 7.15 6.07
N PRO A 134 1.05 6.33 5.10
CA PRO A 134 -0.07 5.40 5.30
C PRO A 134 0.13 4.38 6.42
N PHE A 135 1.38 4.13 6.83
CA PHE A 135 1.72 3.13 7.84
C PHE A 135 2.06 3.71 9.21
N TYR A 136 2.19 5.04 9.29
CA TYR A 136 2.64 5.71 10.50
C TYR A 136 1.42 6.18 11.28
N GLU A 137 0.99 5.38 12.25
CA GLU A 137 0.13 5.85 13.33
C GLU A 137 0.93 6.93 14.08
N LYS A 138 0.55 8.20 13.95
CA LYS A 138 1.07 9.22 14.87
C LYS A 138 0.75 8.71 16.27
N ASN A 139 1.77 8.55 17.11
CA ASN A 139 1.55 8.47 18.54
C ASN A 139 0.77 9.75 18.90
N ASN A 140 -0.52 9.63 19.22
CA ASN A 140 -1.17 10.65 20.02
C ASN A 140 -0.58 10.48 21.43
N GLU A 141 0.62 11.02 21.64
CA GLU A 141 1.06 11.37 22.98
C GLU A 141 0.27 12.61 23.39
N GLY A 142 -0.86 12.33 24.03
CA GLY A 142 -1.73 13.25 24.75
C GLY A 142 -2.32 12.51 25.93
#